data_AF-A0A968SYU4-F1
#
_entry.id   AF-A0A968SYU4-F1
#
_cell.length_a   1.000
_cell.length_b   1.000
_cell.length_c   1.000
_cell.angle_alpha   90.00
_cell.angle_beta   90.00
_cell.angle_gamma   90.00
#
_symmetry.space_group_name_H-M   'P 1'
#
loop_
_entity.id
_entity.type
_entity.pdbx_description
1 polymer ?
#
loop_
_entity_poly.entity_id
_entity_poly.type
_entity_poly.pdbx_seq_one_letter_code
_entity_poly.pdbx_strand_id
1 'polypeptide(L)' 'MRVVVDASVLVGELLRQRGRALLVNNGLEVFGAEQVMSETRYEMRRRLGRMTRLTQDQQQSLLGGL' A
#
# COMPACT_ATOMS: atom_id res chain seq x y z
N MET A 1 17.89 10.19 8.73
CA MET A 1 17.57 10.92 7.48
C MET A 1 16.11 11.33 7.55
N ARG A 2 15.77 12.56 7.16
CA ARG A 2 14.40 13.07 7.17
C ARG A 2 13.91 13.31 5.75
N VAL A 3 12.70 12.86 5.43
CA VAL A 3 12.09 13.03 4.11
C VAL A 3 10.66 13.51 4.25
N VAL A 4 10.23 14.38 3.33
CA VAL A 4 8.81 14.69 3.11
C VAL A 4 8.33 13.83 1.96
N VAL A 5 7.21 13.15 2.14
CA VAL A 5 6.70 12.17 1.18
C VAL A 5 5.42 12.66 0.50
N ASP A 6 5.28 12.34 -0.78
CA ASP A 6 4.03 12.46 -1.52
C ASP A 6 3.14 11.23 -1.29
N ALA A 7 1.82 11.38 -1.41
CA ALA A 7 0.87 10.28 -1.21
C ALA A 7 1.13 9.10 -2.16
N SER A 8 1.45 9.38 -3.43
CA SER A 8 1.68 8.33 -4.43
C SER A 8 2.90 7.46 -4.11
N VAL A 9 3.97 8.08 -3.61
CA VAL A 9 5.20 7.41 -3.19
C VAL A 9 4.94 6.56 -1.96
N LEU A 10 4.28 7.12 -0.94
CA LEU A 10 3.98 6.39 0.30
C LEU A 10 3.09 5.17 0.03
N VAL A 11 2.05 5.32 -0.81
CA VAL A 11 1.22 4.19 -1.25
C VAL A 11 2.05 3.10 -1.96
N GLY A 12 2.95 3.51 -2.87
CA GLY A 12 3.82 2.57 -3.58
C GLY A 12 4.72 1.77 -2.64
N GLU A 13 5.35 2.44 -1.69
CA GLU A 13 6.25 1.81 -0.72
C GLU A 13 5.52 0.92 0.28
N LEU A 14 4.32 1.30 0.74
CA LEU A 14 3.50 0.46 1.63
C LEU A 14 3.07 -0.86 0.96
N LEU A 15 2.80 -0.85 -0.35
CA LEU A 15 2.41 -2.05 -1.10
C LEU A 15 3.59 -3.00 -1.34
N ARG A 16 4.80 -2.46 -1.47
CA ARG A 16 6.02 -3.25 -1.75
C ARG A 16 6.65 -3.78 -0.47
N GLN A 17 7.12 -5.03 -0.50
CA GLN A 17 7.84 -5.62 0.64
C GLN A 17 9.09 -4.81 1.01
N ARG A 18 9.90 -4.43 0.01
CA ARG A 18 11.08 -3.60 0.22
C ARG A 18 10.74 -2.22 0.80
N GLY A 19 9.66 -1.60 0.36
CA GLY A 19 9.24 -0.30 0.84
C GLY A 19 8.77 -0.34 2.29
N ARG A 20 8.00 -1.36 2.68
CA ARG A 20 7.68 -1.61 4.09
C ARG A 20 8.92 -1.84 4.94
N ALA A 21 9.90 -2.60 4.45
CA ALA A 21 11.17 -2.82 5.15
C ALA A 21 11.98 -1.52 5.31
N LEU A 22 11.92 -0.61 4.34
CA LEU A 22 12.53 0.71 4.44
C LEU A 22 11.82 1.60 5.47
N LEU A 23 10.49 1.59 5.49
CA LEU A 23 9.68 2.43 6.38
C LEU A 23 9.77 2.03 7.87
N VAL A 24 10.14 0.78 8.18
CA VAL A 24 10.40 0.33 9.56
C VAL A 24 11.83 0.60 10.03
N ASN A 25 12.69 1.19 9.20
CA ASN A 25 14.05 1.52 9.56
C ASN A 25 14.08 2.77 10.47
N ASN A 26 14.58 2.62 11.71
CA ASN A 26 14.66 3.70 12.70
C ASN A 26 15.56 4.89 12.28
N GLY A 27 16.39 4.73 11.24
CA GLY A 27 17.19 5.80 10.67
C GLY A 27 16.43 6.69 9.69
N LEU A 28 15.18 6.37 9.35
CA LEU A 28 14.34 7.12 8.42
C LEU A 28 13.15 7.75 9.17
N GLU A 29 13.09 9.07 9.17
CA GLU A 29 11.92 9.82 9.62
C GLU A 29 11.15 10.32 8.40
N VAL A 30 9.87 9.98 8.32
CA VAL A 30 8.99 10.33 7.21
C VAL A 30 7.94 11.33 7.68
N PHE A 31 7.85 12.46 6.98
CA PHE A 31 6.89 13.51 7.23
C PHE A 31 5.94 13.63 6.04
N GLY A 32 4.69 14.00 6.32
CA GLY A 32 3.69 14.28 5.30
C GLY A 32 2.65 15.25 5.86
N ALA A 33 2.08 16.08 4.99
CA ALA A 33 0.93 16.90 5.37
C ALA A 33 -0.26 15.99 5.74
N GLU A 34 -1.19 16.48 6.55
CA GLU A 34 -2.40 15.73 6.93
C GLU A 34 -3.19 15.25 5.70
N GLN A 35 -3.27 16.09 4.66
CA GLN A 35 -3.90 15.73 3.40
C GLN A 35 -3.21 14.53 2.73
N VAL A 36 -1.88 14.48 2.71
CA VAL A 36 -1.10 13.35 2.16
C VAL A 36 -1.43 12.05 2.91
N MET A 37 -1.62 12.11 4.23
CA MET A 37 -2.01 10.95 5.03
C MET A 37 -3.44 10.49 4.72
N SER A 38 -4.36 11.43 4.53
CA SER A 38 -5.75 11.15 4.14
C SER A 38 -5.82 10.47 2.76
N GLU A 39 -5.14 11.03 1.77
CA GLU A 39 -5.06 10.49 0.41
C GLU A 39 -4.43 9.10 0.38
N THR A 40 -3.32 8.92 1.11
CA THR A 40 -2.66 7.62 1.27
C THR A 40 -3.63 6.57 1.83
N ARG A 41 -4.38 6.91 2.89
CA ARG A 41 -5.34 5.99 3.51
C ARG A 41 -6.51 5.64 2.59
N TYR A 42 -7.00 6.61 1.81
CA TYR A 42 -8.03 6.37 0.80
C TYR A 42 -7.54 5.41 -0.28
N GLU A 43 -6.39 5.68 -0.89
CA GLU A 43 -5.83 4.87 -1.97
C GLU A 43 -5.42 3.46 -1.50
N MET A 44 -4.86 3.33 -0.30
CA MET A 44 -4.54 2.03 0.28
C MET A 44 -5.79 1.15 0.44
N ARG A 45 -6.88 1.69 1.00
CA ARG A 45 -8.15 0.95 1.11
C ARG A 45 -8.67 0.51 -0.26
N ARG A 46 -8.64 1.42 -1.24
CA ARG A 46 -9.08 1.15 -2.61
C ARG A 46 -8.24 0.06 -3.29
N ARG A 47 -6.92 0.08 -3.14
CA ARG A 47 -5.99 -0.88 -3.76
C ARG A 47 -6.05 -2.24 -3.09
N LEU A 48 -6.03 -2.31 -1.75
CA LEU A 48 -6.19 -3.56 -1.03
C LEU A 48 -7.52 -4.23 -1.35
N GLY A 49 -8.62 -3.46 -1.40
CA GLY A 49 -9.93 -4.00 -1.79
C GLY A 49 -9.98 -4.51 -3.23
N ARG A 50 -9.15 -4.00 -4.15
CA ARG A 50 -9.00 -4.57 -5.49
C ARG A 50 -8.19 -5.87 -5.45
N MET A 51 -7.10 -5.90 -4.70
CA MET A 51 -6.26 -7.10 -4.57
C MET A 51 -7.04 -8.27 -3.98
N THR A 52 -7.82 -8.04 -2.91
CA THR A 52 -8.61 -9.10 -2.29
C THR A 52 -9.68 -9.67 -3.23
N ARG A 53 -10.39 -8.81 -3.97
CA ARG A 53 -11.37 -9.25 -4.99
C ARG A 53 -10.72 -10.08 -6.09
N LEU A 54 -9.61 -9.60 -6.65
CA LEU A 54 -8.88 -10.34 -7.68
C LEU A 54 -8.44 -11.73 -7.18
N THR A 55 -7.95 -11.83 -5.94
CA THR A 55 -7.60 -13.12 -5.35
C THR A 55 -8.81 -14.05 -5.21
N GLN A 56 -9.97 -13.52 -4.81
CA GLN A 56 -11.21 -14.31 -4.67
C GLN A 56 -11.73 -14.82 -6.02
N ASP A 57 -11.74 -13.97 -7.04
CA ASP A 57 -12.18 -14.33 -8.39
C ASP A 57 -11.28 -15.41 -9.01
N GLN A 58 -9.96 -15.32 -8.77
CA GLN A 58 -8.99 -16.34 -9.17
C GLN A 58 -9.24 -17.68 -8.45
N GLN A 59 -9.53 -17.66 -7.14
CA GLN A 59 -9.82 -18.87 -6.37
C GLN A 59 -11.14 -19.54 -6.82
N GLN A 60 -12.19 -18.77 -7.09
CA GLN A 60 -13.47 -19.32 -7.59
C GLN A 60 -13.32 -19.94 -8.99
N SER A 61 -12.54 -19.31 -9.87
CA SER A 61 -12.27 -19.84 -11.21
C SER A 61 -11.51 -21.17 -11.18
N LEU A 62 -10.61 -21.35 -10.21
CA LEU A 62 -9.88 -22.61 -10.01
C LEU A 62 -10.76 -23.73 -9.43
N LEU A 63 -11.77 -23.39 -8.63
CA LEU A 63 -12.68 -24.36 -8.00
C LEU A 63 -13.88 -24.73 -8.88
N GLY A 64 -14.33 -23.84 -9.78
CA GLY A 64 -15.47 -24.09 -10.68
C GLY A 64 -15.12 -24.82 -11.98
N GLY A 65 -13.86 -25.21 -12.18
CA GLY A 65 -13.37 -25.95 -13.35
C GLY A 65 -13.21 -27.47 -13.15
N LEU A 66 -13.66 -28.00 -12.00
CA LEU A 66 -13.75 -29.43 -11.69
C LEU A 66 -15.21 -29.88 -11.68
#